data_AF-A0AAJ0I8G3-F1
#
_entry.id   AF-A0AAJ0I8G3-F1
#
_cell.length_a   1.000
_cell.length_b   1.000
_cell.length_c   1.000
_cell.angle_alpha   90.00
_cell.angle_beta   90.00
_cell.angle_gamma   90.00
#
_symmetry.space_group_name_H-M   'P 1'
#
loop_
_entity.id
_entity.type
_entity.pdbx_description
1 polymer ?
#
loop_
_entity_poly.entity_id
_entity_poly.type
_entity_poly.pdbx_seq_one_letter_code
_entity_poly.pdbx_strand_id
1 'polypeptide(L)'
;MSAQQDLQELLRLLTVGRKTPMLQAMAQIKSLQAVDIRSIQQIAEAPLDTIKTALNDEKTAKSLQNACKAAMKRASAGGPAGTKRGAPLSTASLPSKRLRHDDNPLMPSRAFGEELTPQELEASLELPICLDEELISQTVLETNRAPLVLAFAVELLRYTMPEQPLSSRLSLGQAVVSANSRSKAVSIGLAAKGPNPEDEGLIGSGQPRVRVMGREVPVLKRGGYEWKDEEEKGSTAEENQQTTTAQSSSTEPKDEDVKSQPPPPKSVHPFFQPDDIHWSSSGLPVTSKDSKFLAHSTKITKQAQEKVLLNNLMRKHPNLESASHNAWAYRLRDARMPDRIIERSFDDGEQGAGDLMLRILRELDIEDSLVVMTRWYGGTMLGPDRWRLMRNVVTAALNERGRKAGGEVLSAGGEAVWGLDIEGMQNRGSGASATSTSTSTSMGGKKATYGTGVVGIQIHKPEVARNYLLRSFHTASAADAGEETEEGGTAKKKTKTRKTQKQLEAEREENLGLLLGALRLLFDSWRDHLTAAELDKRAWAWYVAVRPDVEAGPGGWGAKDTLRLKSILDLRRTEQT
;
A
#
# COMPACT_ATOMS: atom_id res chain seq x y z
N MET A 1 -20.59 50.17 -22.34
CA MET A 1 -20.63 48.69 -22.39
C MET A 1 -19.24 48.06 -22.35
N SER A 2 -18.19 48.64 -22.95
CA SER A 2 -16.83 48.05 -22.93
C SER A 2 -16.13 48.04 -21.55
N ALA A 3 -16.23 49.12 -20.78
CA ALA A 3 -15.45 49.29 -19.54
C ALA A 3 -15.72 48.25 -18.43
N GLN A 4 -16.93 47.69 -18.35
CA GLN A 4 -17.24 46.60 -17.39
C GLN A 4 -16.68 45.25 -17.87
N GLN A 5 -16.65 45.02 -19.18
CA GLN A 5 -16.11 43.81 -19.77
C GLN A 5 -14.58 43.78 -19.64
N ASP A 6 -13.91 44.90 -19.90
CA ASP A 6 -12.46 45.06 -19.71
C ASP A 6 -12.04 44.77 -18.25
N LEU A 7 -12.84 45.26 -17.29
CA LEU A 7 -12.62 45.01 -15.88
C LEU A 7 -12.75 43.51 -15.52
N GLN A 8 -13.77 42.83 -16.06
CA GLN A 8 -13.98 41.40 -15.84
C GLN A 8 -12.86 40.55 -16.44
N GLU A 9 -12.39 40.91 -17.64
CA GLU A 9 -11.28 40.22 -18.29
C GLU A 9 -9.96 40.40 -17.53
N LEU A 10 -9.68 41.62 -17.05
CA LEU A 10 -8.50 41.92 -16.25
C LEU A 10 -8.52 41.19 -14.90
N LEU A 11 -9.67 41.18 -14.22
CA LEU A 11 -9.87 40.40 -12.99
C LEU A 11 -9.67 38.90 -13.23
N ARG A 12 -10.21 38.36 -14.32
CA ARG A 12 -10.03 36.95 -14.69
C ARG A 12 -8.57 36.62 -14.99
N LEU A 13 -7.84 37.52 -15.64
CA LEU A 13 -6.42 37.33 -15.93
C LEU A 13 -5.56 37.33 -14.65
N LEU A 14 -5.83 38.22 -13.70
CA LEU A 14 -5.12 38.29 -12.42
C LEU A 14 -5.43 37.09 -11.51
N THR A 15 -6.71 36.71 -11.40
CA THR A 15 -7.14 35.65 -10.47
C THR A 15 -6.92 34.25 -11.03
N VAL A 16 -7.22 34.01 -12.31
CA VAL A 16 -7.09 32.68 -12.93
C VAL A 16 -5.71 32.50 -13.55
N GLY A 17 -5.20 33.53 -14.23
CA GLY A 17 -3.90 33.47 -14.93
C GLY A 17 -2.71 33.61 -13.99
N ARG A 18 -2.77 34.53 -13.01
CA ARG A 18 -1.68 34.81 -12.06
C ARG A 18 -1.90 34.24 -10.67
N LYS A 19 -3.08 33.67 -10.38
CA LYS A 19 -3.47 33.13 -9.06
C LYS A 19 -3.36 34.18 -7.94
N THR A 20 -3.53 35.46 -8.27
CA THR A 20 -3.54 36.54 -7.28
C THR A 20 -4.85 36.48 -6.48
N PRO A 21 -4.84 36.54 -5.14
CA PRO A 21 -6.05 36.60 -4.33
C PRO A 21 -6.96 37.76 -4.76
N MET A 22 -8.28 37.54 -4.74
CA MET A 22 -9.28 38.48 -5.28
C MET A 22 -9.11 39.90 -4.72
N LEU A 23 -8.88 40.03 -3.42
CA LEU A 23 -8.71 41.33 -2.75
C LEU A 23 -7.51 42.12 -3.31
N GLN A 24 -6.39 41.43 -3.51
CA GLN A 24 -5.16 42.02 -4.05
C GLN A 24 -5.30 42.33 -5.55
N ALA A 25 -6.01 41.48 -6.31
CA ALA A 25 -6.32 41.76 -7.71
C ALA A 25 -7.18 43.03 -7.86
N MET A 26 -8.20 43.23 -7.02
CA MET A 26 -9.01 44.44 -7.04
C MET A 26 -8.22 45.70 -6.66
N ALA A 27 -7.31 45.60 -5.69
CA ALA A 27 -6.44 46.71 -5.31
C ALA A 27 -5.49 47.14 -6.45
N GLN A 28 -4.88 46.16 -7.15
CA GLN A 28 -4.01 46.41 -8.30
C GLN A 28 -4.77 47.06 -9.47
N ILE A 29 -6.01 46.62 -9.71
CA ILE A 29 -6.83 47.21 -10.78
C ILE A 29 -7.22 48.65 -10.43
N LYS A 30 -7.57 48.92 -9.16
CA LYS A 30 -7.92 50.27 -8.72
C LYS A 30 -6.75 51.24 -8.85
N SER A 31 -5.52 50.79 -8.59
CA SER A 31 -4.34 51.64 -8.74
C SER A 31 -3.99 51.89 -10.22
N LEU A 32 -4.22 50.91 -11.10
CA LEU A 32 -4.06 51.10 -12.56
C LEU A 32 -5.15 52.02 -13.15
N GLN A 33 -6.39 51.91 -12.67
CA GLN A 33 -7.48 52.81 -13.05
C GLN A 33 -7.23 54.26 -12.64
N ALA A 34 -6.51 54.49 -11.53
CA ALA A 34 -6.13 55.83 -11.09
C ALA A 34 -5.14 56.52 -12.06
N VAL A 35 -4.41 55.74 -12.87
CA VAL A 35 -3.49 56.22 -13.92
C VAL A 35 -4.14 56.12 -15.31
N ASP A 36 -5.47 55.99 -15.35
CA ASP A 36 -6.30 55.86 -16.56
C ASP A 36 -6.01 54.64 -17.46
N ILE A 37 -5.36 53.62 -16.90
CA ILE A 37 -5.12 52.34 -17.57
C ILE A 37 -6.22 51.36 -17.17
N ARG A 38 -7.12 51.04 -18.12
CA ARG A 38 -8.36 50.30 -17.83
C ARG A 38 -8.52 48.98 -18.59
N SER A 39 -7.73 48.74 -19.64
CA SER A 39 -7.82 47.51 -20.46
C SER A 39 -6.52 46.70 -20.53
N ILE A 40 -6.64 45.41 -20.87
CA ILE A 40 -5.50 44.50 -21.08
C ILE A 40 -4.58 45.01 -22.20
N GLN A 41 -5.16 45.61 -23.25
CA GLN A 41 -4.43 46.21 -24.36
C GLN A 41 -3.59 47.41 -23.92
N GLN A 42 -4.20 48.32 -23.15
CA GLN A 42 -3.50 49.51 -22.63
C GLN A 42 -2.32 49.11 -21.72
N ILE A 43 -2.47 48.06 -20.89
CA ILE A 43 -1.37 47.55 -20.05
C ILE A 43 -0.24 46.94 -20.89
N ALA A 44 -0.56 46.25 -21.98
CA ALA A 44 0.44 45.63 -22.83
C ALA A 44 1.26 46.66 -23.64
N GLU A 45 0.64 47.76 -24.04
CA GLU A 45 1.24 48.82 -24.87
C GLU A 45 1.88 49.95 -24.04
N ALA A 46 1.48 50.15 -22.78
CA ALA A 46 2.00 51.23 -21.94
C ALA A 46 3.51 51.10 -21.59
N PRO A 47 4.23 52.22 -21.42
CA PRO A 47 5.60 52.22 -20.92
C PRO A 47 5.70 51.55 -19.54
N LEU A 48 6.77 50.77 -19.34
CA LEU A 48 7.02 50.03 -18.11
C LEU A 48 7.05 50.94 -16.87
N ASP A 49 7.55 52.17 -17.01
CA ASP A 49 7.68 53.12 -15.90
C ASP A 49 6.33 53.64 -15.40
N THR A 50 5.35 53.80 -16.28
CA THR A 50 3.97 54.19 -15.92
C THR A 50 3.26 53.10 -15.11
N ILE A 51 3.54 51.83 -15.40
CA ILE A 51 2.96 50.68 -14.68
C ILE A 51 3.66 50.50 -13.32
N LYS A 52 4.98 50.77 -13.26
CA LYS A 52 5.74 50.75 -12.01
C LYS A 52 5.26 51.81 -11.02
N THR A 53 5.04 53.05 -11.49
CA THR A 53 4.53 54.14 -10.64
C THR A 53 3.10 53.87 -10.15
N ALA A 54 2.29 53.14 -10.93
CA ALA A 54 0.93 52.77 -10.54
C ALA A 54 0.85 51.63 -9.51
N LEU A 55 1.83 50.70 -9.49
CA LEU A 55 1.81 49.51 -8.63
C LEU A 55 2.81 49.55 -7.48
N ASN A 56 3.73 50.52 -7.45
CA ASN A 56 4.81 50.66 -6.46
C ASN A 56 5.64 49.38 -6.23
N ASP A 57 5.64 48.45 -7.20
CA ASP A 57 6.42 47.21 -7.15
C ASP A 57 6.87 46.80 -8.56
N GLU A 58 8.19 46.77 -8.74
CA GLU A 58 8.83 46.54 -10.03
C GLU A 58 8.61 45.11 -10.57
N LYS A 59 8.57 44.12 -9.66
CA LYS A 59 8.44 42.71 -10.05
C LYS A 59 7.03 42.39 -10.49
N THR A 60 6.02 42.93 -9.80
CA THR A 60 4.62 42.74 -10.18
C THR A 60 4.24 43.52 -11.44
N ALA A 61 4.79 44.71 -11.66
CA ALA A 61 4.60 45.48 -12.89
C ALA A 61 5.12 44.72 -14.13
N LYS A 62 6.37 44.23 -14.09
CA LYS A 62 6.97 43.40 -15.16
C LYS A 62 6.17 42.12 -15.42
N SER A 63 5.77 41.43 -14.35
CA SER A 63 4.97 40.20 -14.43
C SER A 63 3.60 40.44 -15.06
N LEU A 64 2.92 41.52 -14.68
CA LEU A 64 1.61 41.87 -15.19
C LEU A 64 1.66 42.22 -16.68
N GLN A 65 2.60 43.06 -17.09
CA GLN A 65 2.75 43.46 -18.49
C GLN A 65 3.03 42.26 -19.41
N ASN A 66 3.88 41.33 -18.98
CA ASN A 66 4.16 40.10 -19.73
C ASN A 66 2.92 39.19 -19.86
N ALA A 67 2.09 39.12 -18.81
CA ALA A 67 0.85 38.35 -18.83
C ALA A 67 -0.19 38.96 -19.79
N CYS A 68 -0.30 40.29 -19.83
CA CYS A 68 -1.19 41.01 -20.76
C CYS A 68 -0.73 40.83 -22.22
N LYS A 69 0.57 40.95 -22.50
CA LYS A 69 1.14 40.67 -23.84
C LYS A 69 0.89 39.22 -24.28
N ALA A 70 1.03 38.26 -23.37
CA ALA A 70 0.75 36.85 -23.65
C ALA A 70 -0.75 36.57 -23.88
N ALA A 71 -1.64 37.30 -23.22
CA ALA A 71 -3.08 37.21 -23.44
C ALA A 71 -3.48 37.79 -24.81
N MET A 72 -2.92 38.93 -25.21
CA MET A 72 -3.14 39.51 -26.54
C MET A 72 -2.66 38.57 -27.65
N LYS A 73 -1.49 37.94 -27.48
CA LYS A 73 -0.97 36.95 -28.45
C LYS A 73 -1.86 35.71 -28.59
N ARG A 74 -2.59 35.34 -27.53
CA ARG A 74 -3.58 34.24 -27.58
C ARG A 74 -4.89 34.68 -28.23
N ALA A 75 -5.32 35.92 -27.99
CA ALA A 75 -6.51 36.48 -28.61
C ALA A 75 -6.34 36.67 -30.14
N SER A 76 -5.15 37.07 -30.59
CA SER A 76 -4.81 37.24 -32.01
C SER A 76 -4.63 35.91 -32.77
N ALA A 77 -4.49 34.78 -32.06
CA ALA A 77 -4.25 33.46 -32.65
C ALA A 77 -5.53 32.68 -33.00
N GLY A 78 -6.70 33.33 -32.97
CA GLY A 78 -7.96 32.81 -33.54
C GLY A 78 -8.61 31.67 -32.74
N GLY A 79 -9.57 32.02 -31.88
CA GLY A 79 -10.53 31.06 -31.32
C GLY A 79 -11.39 31.69 -30.21
N PRO A 80 -12.75 31.67 -30.31
CA PRO A 80 -13.61 32.43 -29.42
C PRO A 80 -13.67 31.85 -27.99
N ALA A 81 -13.69 32.73 -27.00
CA ALA A 81 -13.89 32.42 -25.61
C ALA A 81 -15.37 32.09 -25.34
N GLY A 82 -15.72 30.80 -25.32
CA GLY A 82 -17.03 30.29 -24.92
C GLY A 82 -17.06 29.86 -23.44
N THR A 83 -17.86 30.58 -22.66
CA THR A 83 -18.51 30.22 -21.39
C THR A 83 -18.82 28.72 -21.22
N LYS A 84 -18.37 28.10 -20.12
CA LYS A 84 -18.92 26.82 -19.63
C LYS A 84 -20.20 27.08 -18.82
N ARG A 85 -21.38 26.89 -19.43
CA ARG A 85 -22.65 26.51 -18.78
C ARG A 85 -23.55 25.76 -19.78
N GLY A 86 -23.98 24.53 -19.45
CA GLY A 86 -24.90 23.66 -20.23
C GLY A 86 -24.29 23.18 -21.56
N ALA A 87 -24.63 22.04 -22.18
CA ALA A 87 -25.82 21.19 -22.14
C ALA A 87 -25.47 19.83 -22.85
N PRO A 88 -26.42 18.92 -23.15
CA PRO A 88 -26.24 17.46 -23.24
C PRO A 88 -25.79 16.89 -24.59
N LEU A 89 -25.54 15.56 -24.56
CA LEU A 89 -25.63 14.52 -25.60
C LEU A 89 -25.02 14.76 -27.00
N SER A 90 -24.14 13.80 -27.35
CA SER A 90 -23.91 13.22 -28.67
C SER A 90 -22.81 13.80 -29.57
N THR A 91 -21.79 12.93 -29.70
CA THR A 91 -21.08 12.48 -30.92
C THR A 91 -20.14 13.40 -31.69
N ALA A 92 -18.90 12.90 -31.73
CA ALA A 92 -17.89 12.97 -32.78
C ALA A 92 -16.97 14.20 -32.84
N SER A 93 -15.70 13.99 -32.50
CA SER A 93 -14.56 14.53 -33.26
C SER A 93 -13.24 13.81 -32.94
N LEU A 94 -12.50 13.51 -34.01
CA LEU A 94 -11.05 13.24 -34.08
C LEU A 94 -10.38 14.48 -34.75
N PRO A 95 -9.04 14.61 -34.79
CA PRO A 95 -8.17 14.89 -33.64
C PRO A 95 -7.21 16.08 -33.92
N SER A 96 -6.60 16.67 -32.89
CA SER A 96 -5.32 17.39 -33.07
C SER A 96 -4.42 17.41 -31.84
N LYS A 97 -3.35 16.61 -32.00
CA LYS A 97 -2.04 16.47 -31.35
C LYS A 97 -1.60 17.53 -30.32
N ARG A 98 -1.32 17.03 -29.10
CA ARG A 98 -0.07 17.29 -28.36
C ARG A 98 0.36 16.04 -27.60
N LEU A 99 1.53 15.52 -27.98
CA LEU A 99 2.17 14.31 -27.47
C LEU A 99 2.40 14.38 -25.95
N ARG A 100 1.87 13.40 -25.23
CA ARG A 100 2.27 13.01 -23.88
C ARG A 100 3.04 11.71 -24.00
N HIS A 101 4.14 11.60 -23.26
CA HIS A 101 5.04 10.46 -23.22
C HIS A 101 4.44 9.36 -22.32
N ASP A 102 3.35 8.76 -22.79
CA ASP A 102 2.64 7.62 -22.19
C ASP A 102 2.48 6.54 -23.29
N ASP A 103 3.54 6.28 -24.06
CA ASP A 103 3.55 5.27 -25.09
C ASP A 103 3.99 3.92 -24.47
N ASN A 104 3.06 3.25 -23.80
CA ASN A 104 3.04 1.79 -23.85
C ASN A 104 2.29 1.41 -25.15
N PRO A 105 2.92 0.72 -26.12
CA PRO A 105 2.32 0.48 -27.45
C PRO A 105 1.03 -0.37 -27.48
N LEU A 106 0.60 -0.89 -26.33
CA LEU A 106 -0.49 -1.87 -26.20
C LEU A 106 -1.85 -1.28 -25.75
N MET A 107 -2.01 0.04 -25.55
CA MET A 107 -3.23 0.59 -24.95
C MET A 107 -3.90 1.75 -25.73
N PRO A 108 -5.24 1.70 -25.96
CA PRO A 108 -6.01 2.82 -26.52
C PRO A 108 -6.22 3.95 -25.49
N SER A 109 -6.20 5.20 -25.96
CA SER A 109 -6.43 6.41 -25.16
C SER A 109 -7.85 6.44 -24.53
N ARG A 110 -7.97 6.22 -23.21
CA ARG A 110 -9.24 6.26 -22.46
C ARG A 110 -9.63 7.64 -21.89
N ALA A 111 -10.93 7.81 -21.61
CA ALA A 111 -11.52 9.04 -21.06
C ALA A 111 -11.34 9.16 -19.53
N PHE A 112 -11.48 10.38 -19.00
CA PHE A 112 -11.34 10.68 -17.57
C PHE A 112 -12.40 9.94 -16.72
N GLY A 113 -11.95 9.04 -15.82
CA GLY A 113 -12.78 8.48 -14.75
C GLY A 113 -12.97 6.97 -14.76
N GLU A 114 -12.46 6.24 -15.75
CA GLU A 114 -12.44 4.78 -15.72
C GLU A 114 -11.27 4.29 -14.87
N GLU A 115 -11.56 3.56 -13.79
CA GLU A 115 -10.57 2.80 -13.02
C GLU A 115 -10.04 1.65 -13.90
N LEU A 116 -8.72 1.43 -13.92
CA LEU A 116 -8.13 0.31 -14.66
C LEU A 116 -8.71 -1.01 -14.12
N THR A 117 -9.00 -1.95 -15.02
CA THR A 117 -9.32 -3.30 -14.55
C THR A 117 -8.12 -3.89 -13.82
N PRO A 118 -8.32 -4.84 -12.89
CA PRO A 118 -7.23 -5.53 -12.20
C PRO A 118 -6.14 -6.04 -13.15
N GLN A 119 -6.53 -6.65 -14.26
CA GLN A 119 -5.61 -7.21 -15.26
C GLN A 119 -4.84 -6.11 -16.01
N GLU A 120 -5.49 -5.01 -16.37
CA GLU A 120 -4.84 -3.88 -17.05
C GLU A 120 -3.84 -3.18 -16.13
N LEU A 121 -4.14 -3.11 -14.82
CA LEU A 121 -3.21 -2.58 -13.83
C LEU A 121 -1.96 -3.47 -13.74
N GLU A 122 -2.12 -4.79 -13.63
CA GLU A 122 -0.97 -5.71 -13.58
C GLU A 122 -0.15 -5.65 -14.88
N ALA A 123 -0.79 -5.61 -16.05
CA ALA A 123 -0.13 -5.46 -17.35
C ALA A 123 0.66 -4.14 -17.44
N SER A 124 0.14 -3.05 -16.88
CA SER A 124 0.85 -1.76 -16.85
C SER A 124 2.11 -1.79 -15.96
N LEU A 125 2.17 -2.73 -15.02
CA LEU A 125 3.25 -2.87 -14.06
C LEU A 125 4.31 -3.90 -14.46
N GLU A 126 4.12 -4.60 -15.58
CA GLU A 126 5.07 -5.61 -16.09
C GLU A 126 6.50 -5.08 -16.16
N LEU A 127 7.44 -5.96 -15.82
CA LEU A 127 8.87 -5.68 -15.80
C LEU A 127 9.55 -6.42 -16.97
N PRO A 128 10.59 -5.83 -17.57
CA PRO A 128 11.35 -6.49 -18.63
C PRO A 128 12.01 -7.76 -18.10
N ILE A 129 12.14 -8.78 -18.95
CA ILE A 129 12.82 -10.04 -18.62
C ILE A 129 13.64 -10.54 -19.81
N CYS A 130 14.86 -10.99 -19.55
CA CYS A 130 15.73 -11.62 -20.53
C CYS A 130 16.40 -12.85 -19.89
N LEU A 131 16.22 -14.04 -20.45
CA LEU A 131 16.76 -15.30 -19.90
C LEU A 131 18.02 -15.79 -20.63
N ASP A 132 18.64 -14.94 -21.45
CA ASP A 132 19.85 -15.29 -22.19
C ASP A 132 21.06 -15.38 -21.25
N GLU A 133 21.49 -16.60 -20.93
CA GLU A 133 22.57 -16.85 -19.97
C GLU A 133 23.92 -16.28 -20.41
N GLU A 134 24.22 -16.29 -21.71
CA GLU A 134 25.50 -15.81 -22.23
C GLU A 134 25.60 -14.30 -22.03
N LEU A 135 24.54 -13.57 -22.43
CA LEU A 135 24.45 -12.13 -22.23
C LEU A 135 24.47 -11.75 -20.74
N ILE A 136 23.73 -12.48 -19.90
CA ILE A 136 23.73 -12.24 -18.46
C ILE A 136 25.15 -12.42 -17.90
N SER A 137 25.85 -13.50 -18.26
CA SER A 137 27.18 -13.81 -17.72
C SER A 137 28.25 -12.76 -18.04
N GLN A 138 28.13 -12.08 -19.17
CA GLN A 138 29.09 -11.04 -19.63
C GLN A 138 28.74 -9.64 -19.10
N THR A 139 27.56 -9.47 -18.50
CA THR A 139 27.07 -8.14 -18.12
C THR A 139 27.53 -7.73 -16.73
N VAL A 140 28.06 -6.50 -16.65
CA VAL A 140 28.43 -5.82 -15.40
C VAL A 140 27.63 -4.53 -15.27
N LEU A 141 26.91 -4.41 -14.16
CA LEU A 141 26.05 -3.29 -13.84
C LEU A 141 26.68 -2.41 -12.76
N GLU A 142 26.20 -1.18 -12.65
CA GLU A 142 26.50 -0.25 -11.57
C GLU A 142 25.18 0.13 -10.89
N THR A 143 25.05 -0.15 -9.59
CA THR A 143 23.80 0.10 -8.87
C THR A 143 24.02 0.34 -7.37
N ASN A 144 22.98 0.87 -6.72
CA ASN A 144 22.91 0.97 -5.27
C ASN A 144 22.44 -0.36 -4.66
N ARG A 145 22.76 -0.56 -3.38
CA ARG A 145 22.28 -1.73 -2.61
C ARG A 145 20.74 -1.83 -2.53
N ALA A 146 20.03 -0.71 -2.39
CA ALA A 146 18.57 -0.71 -2.18
C ALA A 146 17.73 -1.18 -3.39
N PRO A 147 17.98 -0.70 -4.62
CA PRO A 147 17.34 -1.25 -5.82
C PRO A 147 17.59 -2.74 -6.02
N LEU A 148 18.78 -3.23 -5.67
CA LEU A 148 19.09 -4.66 -5.74
C LEU A 148 18.27 -5.47 -4.73
N VAL A 149 18.11 -5.00 -3.49
CA VAL A 149 17.19 -5.63 -2.51
C VAL A 149 15.77 -5.66 -3.06
N LEU A 150 15.31 -4.57 -3.68
CA LEU A 150 13.97 -4.52 -4.27
C LEU A 150 13.78 -5.59 -5.34
N ALA A 151 14.75 -5.73 -6.26
CA ALA A 151 14.71 -6.74 -7.31
C ALA A 151 14.68 -8.17 -6.73
N PHE A 152 15.55 -8.45 -5.75
CA PHE A 152 15.56 -9.73 -5.03
C PHE A 152 14.22 -10.03 -4.36
N ALA A 153 13.65 -9.06 -3.65
CA ALA A 153 12.39 -9.25 -2.92
C ALA A 153 11.21 -9.50 -3.87
N VAL A 154 11.09 -8.70 -4.95
CA VAL A 154 10.00 -8.84 -5.92
C VAL A 154 10.04 -10.21 -6.60
N GLU A 155 11.24 -10.66 -6.94
CA GLU A 155 11.46 -11.93 -7.61
C GLU A 155 11.25 -13.12 -6.67
N LEU A 156 11.81 -13.07 -5.45
CA LEU A 156 11.60 -14.07 -4.39
C LEU A 156 10.10 -14.27 -4.10
N LEU A 157 9.35 -13.17 -3.99
CA LEU A 157 7.92 -13.22 -3.67
C LEU A 157 7.10 -14.01 -4.68
N ARG A 158 7.54 -14.13 -5.93
CA ARG A 158 6.86 -15.01 -6.92
C ARG A 158 6.87 -16.47 -6.48
N TYR A 159 7.95 -16.91 -5.84
CA TYR A 159 8.15 -18.30 -5.43
C TYR A 159 7.62 -18.56 -4.02
N THR A 160 7.77 -17.59 -3.11
CA THR A 160 7.35 -17.77 -1.71
C THR A 160 5.87 -17.46 -1.49
N MET A 161 5.28 -16.62 -2.34
CA MET A 161 3.91 -16.12 -2.24
C MET A 161 3.30 -15.94 -3.65
N PRO A 162 3.12 -17.04 -4.40
CA PRO A 162 2.65 -16.99 -5.79
C PRO A 162 1.28 -16.31 -5.94
N GLU A 163 0.42 -16.39 -4.91
CA GLU A 163 -0.89 -15.75 -4.87
C GLU A 163 -0.83 -14.21 -4.94
N GLN A 164 0.32 -13.62 -4.66
CA GLN A 164 0.49 -12.18 -4.71
C GLN A 164 0.73 -11.75 -6.16
N PRO A 165 -0.11 -10.86 -6.73
CA PRO A 165 0.13 -10.29 -8.06
C PRO A 165 1.35 -9.37 -8.05
N LEU A 166 1.85 -8.99 -9.24
CA LEU A 166 3.05 -8.17 -9.38
C LEU A 166 2.96 -6.84 -8.62
N SER A 167 1.81 -6.18 -8.63
CA SER A 167 1.56 -4.97 -7.85
C SER A 167 1.78 -5.19 -6.35
N SER A 168 1.25 -6.29 -5.80
CA SER A 168 1.45 -6.65 -4.39
C SER A 168 2.91 -6.97 -4.10
N ARG A 169 3.61 -7.71 -4.98
CA ARG A 169 5.04 -8.00 -4.83
C ARG A 169 5.90 -6.73 -4.83
N LEU A 170 5.61 -5.79 -5.73
CA LEU A 170 6.27 -4.48 -5.79
C LEU A 170 6.06 -3.66 -4.51
N SER A 171 4.85 -3.66 -3.98
CA SER A 171 4.51 -2.97 -2.73
C SER A 171 5.21 -3.60 -1.51
N LEU A 172 5.16 -4.93 -1.38
CA LEU A 172 5.84 -5.67 -0.31
C LEU A 172 7.36 -5.51 -0.39
N GLY A 173 7.93 -5.62 -1.59
CA GLY A 173 9.36 -5.42 -1.81
C GLY A 173 9.82 -4.02 -1.40
N GLN A 174 9.04 -2.98 -1.71
CA GLN A 174 9.34 -1.61 -1.28
C GLN A 174 9.28 -1.46 0.25
N ALA A 175 8.34 -2.14 0.90
CA ALA A 175 8.24 -2.17 2.36
C ALA A 175 9.46 -2.82 3.01
N VAL A 176 9.99 -3.91 2.42
CA VAL A 176 11.25 -4.54 2.86
C VAL A 176 12.42 -3.58 2.72
N VAL A 177 12.52 -2.87 1.61
CA VAL A 177 13.58 -1.86 1.39
C VAL A 177 13.49 -0.74 2.41
N SER A 178 12.30 -0.22 2.69
CA SER A 178 12.10 0.81 3.72
C SER A 178 12.48 0.28 5.11
N ALA A 179 12.07 -0.94 5.48
CA ALA A 179 12.44 -1.56 6.75
C ALA A 179 13.96 -1.77 6.90
N ASN A 180 14.63 -2.19 5.82
CA ASN A 180 16.08 -2.37 5.78
C ASN A 180 16.82 -1.02 5.89
N SER A 181 16.34 -0.01 5.17
CA SER A 181 16.86 1.36 5.25
C SER A 181 16.76 1.90 6.68
N ARG A 182 15.59 1.82 7.34
CA ARG A 182 15.42 2.27 8.73
C ARG A 182 16.37 1.57 9.70
N SER A 183 16.42 0.24 9.62
CA SER A 183 17.32 -0.57 10.47
C SER A 183 18.77 -0.16 10.28
N LYS A 184 19.18 0.09 9.03
CA LYS A 184 20.54 0.50 8.70
C LYS A 184 20.82 1.94 9.16
N ALA A 185 19.91 2.89 8.94
CA ALA A 185 20.03 4.28 9.36
C ALA A 185 20.25 4.41 10.88
N VAL A 186 19.52 3.61 11.68
CA VAL A 186 19.73 3.53 13.13
C VAL A 186 21.11 2.94 13.44
N SER A 187 21.51 1.85 12.76
CA SER A 187 22.81 1.20 13.01
C SER A 187 24.03 2.10 12.71
N ILE A 188 23.91 3.02 11.76
CA ILE A 188 24.98 3.95 11.36
C ILE A 188 24.86 5.32 12.06
N GLY A 189 23.89 5.49 12.97
CA GLY A 189 23.69 6.73 13.72
C GLY A 189 23.09 7.89 12.92
N LEU A 190 22.55 7.65 11.71
CA LEU A 190 21.87 8.69 10.92
C LEU A 190 20.44 8.96 11.42
N ALA A 191 19.84 8.01 12.13
CA ALA A 191 18.53 8.14 12.74
C ALA A 191 18.56 7.65 14.20
N ALA A 192 17.81 8.32 15.07
CA ALA A 192 17.56 7.80 16.41
C ALA A 192 16.68 6.53 16.32
N LYS A 193 16.83 5.60 17.27
CA LYS A 193 15.89 4.49 17.42
C LYS A 193 14.53 5.09 17.82
N GLY A 194 13.64 5.24 16.84
CA GLY A 194 12.27 5.69 17.08
C GLY A 194 11.49 4.66 17.90
N PRO A 195 10.41 5.09 18.57
CA PRO A 195 9.47 4.18 19.24
C PRO A 195 8.84 3.21 18.23
N ASN A 196 8.35 2.06 18.72
CA ASN A 196 7.72 1.05 17.88
C ASN A 196 6.46 1.68 17.22
N PRO A 197 6.19 1.44 15.92
CA PRO A 197 5.02 2.02 15.25
C PRO A 197 3.68 1.66 15.91
N GLU A 198 3.64 0.57 16.67
CA GLU A 198 2.50 0.14 17.49
C GLU A 198 2.37 0.99 18.78
N ASP A 199 3.48 1.40 19.39
CA ASP A 199 3.51 2.18 20.63
C ASP A 199 3.07 3.64 20.39
N GLU A 200 3.33 4.17 19.19
CA GLU A 200 2.84 5.50 18.76
C GLU A 200 1.37 5.50 18.32
N GLY A 201 0.69 4.34 18.32
CA GLY A 201 -0.67 4.20 17.80
C GLY A 201 -0.77 4.47 16.29
N LEU A 202 0.36 4.48 15.58
CA LEU A 202 0.43 4.71 14.14
C LEU A 202 -0.09 3.50 13.36
N ILE A 203 0.13 2.31 13.93
CA ILE A 203 -0.40 1.04 13.46
C ILE A 203 -1.22 0.43 14.60
N GLY A 204 -2.45 -0.04 14.32
CA GLY A 204 -3.30 -0.65 15.35
C GLY A 204 -2.65 -1.91 15.95
N SER A 205 -2.84 -2.14 17.25
CA SER A 205 -2.29 -3.32 17.93
C SER A 205 -2.71 -4.61 17.19
N GLY A 206 -1.75 -5.44 16.75
CA GLY A 206 -2.07 -6.67 16.01
C GLY A 206 -2.31 -6.48 14.50
N GLN A 207 -1.78 -5.43 13.88
CA GLN A 207 -1.75 -5.35 12.42
C GLN A 207 -1.11 -6.61 11.82
N PRO A 208 -1.73 -7.26 10.82
CA PRO A 208 -1.17 -8.44 10.19
C PRO A 208 0.22 -8.16 9.61
N ARG A 209 1.12 -9.13 9.76
CA ARG A 209 2.49 -9.05 9.25
C ARG A 209 2.81 -10.24 8.37
N VAL A 210 3.62 -9.99 7.36
CA VAL A 210 4.18 -11.00 6.47
C VAL A 210 5.69 -10.96 6.59
N ARG A 211 6.33 -12.14 6.56
CA ARG A 211 7.79 -12.23 6.58
C ARG A 211 8.31 -12.29 5.15
N VAL A 212 9.21 -11.37 4.80
CA VAL A 212 9.87 -11.30 3.49
C VAL A 212 11.34 -10.97 3.68
N MET A 213 12.23 -11.78 3.12
CA MET A 213 13.69 -11.75 3.30
C MET A 213 14.10 -11.62 4.78
N GLY A 214 13.45 -12.40 5.66
CA GLY A 214 13.68 -12.36 7.10
C GLY A 214 13.21 -11.07 7.81
N ARG A 215 12.40 -10.22 7.17
CA ARG A 215 11.82 -9.00 7.75
C ARG A 215 10.32 -9.11 7.89
N GLU A 216 9.80 -8.68 9.03
CA GLU A 216 8.36 -8.64 9.28
C GLU A 216 7.78 -7.31 8.81
N VAL A 217 7.08 -7.37 7.70
CA VAL A 217 6.42 -6.24 7.05
C VAL A 217 4.95 -6.20 7.49
N PRO A 218 4.46 -5.07 8.05
CA PRO A 218 3.04 -4.92 8.30
C PRO A 218 2.28 -4.72 6.97
N VAL A 219 1.15 -5.41 6.83
CA VAL A 219 0.42 -5.49 5.55
C VAL A 219 -1.04 -5.11 5.69
N LEU A 220 -1.65 -4.65 4.59
CA LEU A 220 -3.07 -4.37 4.48
C LEU A 220 -3.70 -5.26 3.40
N LYS A 221 -4.77 -5.96 3.74
CA LYS A 221 -5.55 -6.78 2.79
C LYS A 221 -6.13 -5.93 1.66
N ARG A 222 -6.12 -6.46 0.43
CA ARG A 222 -6.80 -5.87 -0.74
C ARG A 222 -8.23 -6.41 -0.78
N GLY A 223 -9.21 -5.57 -0.46
CA GLY A 223 -10.62 -5.97 -0.58
C GLY A 223 -11.04 -6.09 -2.06
N GLY A 224 -11.80 -7.14 -2.39
CA GLY A 224 -12.46 -7.30 -3.70
C GLY A 224 -11.55 -7.64 -4.87
N TYR A 225 -10.36 -8.16 -4.62
CA TYR A 225 -9.39 -8.56 -5.65
C TYR A 225 -9.27 -10.08 -5.71
N GLU A 226 -9.85 -10.70 -6.75
CA GLU A 226 -9.63 -12.10 -7.09
C GLU A 226 -8.64 -12.18 -8.26
N TRP A 227 -7.43 -12.65 -8.00
CA TRP A 227 -6.46 -13.00 -9.04
C TRP A 227 -6.40 -14.53 -9.12
N LYS A 228 -6.80 -15.06 -10.27
CA LYS A 228 -6.59 -16.46 -10.63
C LYS A 228 -5.56 -16.49 -11.74
N ASP A 229 -4.48 -17.23 -11.55
CA ASP A 229 -3.50 -17.47 -12.62
C ASP A 229 -4.20 -18.17 -13.79
N GLU A 230 -4.11 -17.63 -15.00
CA GLU A 230 -4.49 -18.35 -16.22
C GLU A 230 -3.41 -19.38 -16.57
N GLU A 231 -3.37 -20.50 -15.87
CA GLU A 231 -2.84 -21.77 -16.39
C GLU A 231 -3.66 -22.95 -15.85
N GLU A 232 -4.83 -23.19 -16.45
CA GLU A 232 -5.39 -24.54 -16.65
C GLU A 232 -6.49 -24.49 -17.72
N LYS A 233 -6.07 -24.24 -18.98
CA LYS A 233 -6.88 -24.67 -20.12
C LYS A 233 -6.62 -26.14 -20.35
N GLY A 234 -7.49 -27.00 -19.80
CA GLY A 234 -7.46 -28.41 -20.18
C GLY A 234 -8.36 -29.31 -19.34
N SER A 235 -9.56 -29.55 -19.87
CA SER A 235 -10.39 -30.77 -19.71
C SER A 235 -11.54 -30.76 -18.69
N THR A 236 -12.72 -30.56 -19.30
CA THR A 236 -14.00 -31.29 -19.13
C THR A 236 -14.73 -31.30 -17.79
N ALA A 237 -15.88 -30.65 -17.86
CA ALA A 237 -17.07 -30.85 -17.04
C ALA A 237 -17.49 -32.32 -16.95
N GLU A 238 -18.01 -32.72 -15.79
CA GLU A 238 -19.26 -33.48 -15.70
C GLU A 238 -19.90 -33.38 -14.30
N GLU A 239 -21.23 -33.37 -14.34
CA GLU A 239 -22.19 -33.11 -13.26
C GLU A 239 -22.42 -34.33 -12.34
N ASN A 240 -22.60 -34.03 -11.05
CA ASN A 240 -23.76 -34.37 -10.22
C ASN A 240 -24.30 -35.82 -10.21
N GLN A 241 -24.28 -36.47 -9.03
CA GLN A 241 -25.49 -37.10 -8.45
C GLN A 241 -25.31 -37.59 -6.99
N GLN A 242 -26.24 -37.12 -6.13
CA GLN A 242 -26.74 -37.79 -4.92
C GLN A 242 -27.21 -39.21 -5.28
N THR A 243 -27.22 -40.25 -4.43
CA THR A 243 -28.10 -40.50 -3.28
C THR A 243 -27.81 -41.97 -2.87
N THR A 244 -27.65 -42.40 -1.62
CA THR A 244 -28.74 -42.92 -0.76
C THR A 244 -28.17 -43.59 0.50
N THR A 245 -28.94 -43.42 1.57
CA THR A 245 -29.00 -44.07 2.89
C THR A 245 -28.97 -45.61 2.93
N ALA A 246 -28.34 -46.18 3.97
CA ALA A 246 -28.86 -47.33 4.71
C ALA A 246 -28.30 -47.38 6.15
N GLN A 247 -29.20 -47.49 7.13
CA GLN A 247 -28.97 -47.69 8.57
C GLN A 247 -28.92 -49.20 8.90
N SER A 248 -28.17 -49.58 9.97
CA SER A 248 -28.47 -50.65 10.96
C SER A 248 -27.19 -50.93 11.78
N SER A 249 -27.08 -50.50 13.05
CA SER A 249 -27.56 -51.09 14.32
C SER A 249 -26.65 -52.16 14.94
N SER A 250 -26.08 -51.82 16.11
CA SER A 250 -25.72 -52.65 17.30
C SER A 250 -24.88 -53.94 17.08
N THR A 251 -23.82 -54.25 17.84
CA THR A 251 -23.80 -54.49 19.30
C THR A 251 -22.35 -54.77 19.74
N GLU A 252 -21.92 -54.24 20.89
CA GLU A 252 -20.73 -54.67 21.69
C GLU A 252 -20.89 -56.11 22.24
N PRO A 253 -19.86 -56.88 22.69
CA PRO A 253 -18.99 -56.49 23.84
C PRO A 253 -17.54 -57.10 23.95
N LYS A 254 -16.72 -56.44 24.81
CA LYS A 254 -15.82 -56.94 25.91
C LYS A 254 -14.83 -58.11 25.66
N ASP A 255 -13.66 -58.26 26.28
CA ASP A 255 -12.90 -57.61 27.36
C ASP A 255 -11.45 -58.18 27.36
N GLU A 256 -10.60 -57.63 28.25
CA GLU A 256 -9.37 -58.18 28.88
C GLU A 256 -8.01 -57.64 28.41
N ASP A 257 -7.01 -57.39 29.27
CA ASP A 257 -6.87 -57.02 30.70
C ASP A 257 -5.34 -56.90 30.93
N VAL A 258 -4.78 -55.76 31.35
CA VAL A 258 -3.44 -55.70 32.02
C VAL A 258 -3.35 -54.50 32.97
N LYS A 259 -3.45 -54.79 34.27
CA LYS A 259 -3.00 -54.02 35.46
C LYS A 259 -1.46 -53.91 35.49
N SER A 260 -0.74 -52.98 36.15
CA SER A 260 -0.96 -51.73 36.89
C SER A 260 0.40 -51.35 37.51
N GLN A 261 0.80 -50.07 37.55
CA GLN A 261 1.55 -49.45 38.67
C GLN A 261 1.41 -47.90 38.64
N PRO A 262 1.50 -47.20 39.79
CA PRO A 262 0.76 -45.95 40.04
C PRO A 262 1.62 -44.67 40.00
N PRO A 263 1.02 -43.50 39.69
CA PRO A 263 1.54 -42.20 40.12
C PRO A 263 0.65 -41.51 41.18
N PRO A 264 1.19 -40.49 41.88
CA PRO A 264 0.84 -40.08 43.26
C PRO A 264 -0.36 -39.10 43.32
N PRO A 265 -0.78 -38.60 44.51
CA PRO A 265 -2.19 -38.32 44.80
C PRO A 265 -2.72 -37.02 44.19
N LYS A 266 -4.03 -37.06 43.97
CA LYS A 266 -4.93 -36.02 43.45
C LYS A 266 -4.70 -34.64 44.09
N SER A 267 -4.38 -33.64 43.27
CA SER A 267 -4.72 -32.24 43.54
C SER A 267 -5.66 -31.74 42.44
N VAL A 268 -6.94 -31.64 42.82
CA VAL A 268 -7.92 -30.58 42.52
C VAL A 268 -7.86 -29.93 41.13
N HIS A 269 -8.95 -30.12 40.35
CA HIS A 269 -9.47 -29.33 39.22
C HIS A 269 -8.51 -28.38 38.46
N PRO A 270 -8.38 -28.48 37.12
CA PRO A 270 -7.84 -27.36 36.34
C PRO A 270 -8.90 -26.24 36.34
N PHE A 271 -8.91 -25.43 37.39
CA PHE A 271 -9.59 -24.15 37.39
C PHE A 271 -8.95 -23.28 36.31
N PHE A 272 -9.78 -22.86 35.36
CA PHE A 272 -9.49 -21.83 34.37
C PHE A 272 -8.96 -20.60 35.12
N GLN A 273 -7.67 -20.28 34.99
CA GLN A 273 -7.12 -19.09 35.65
C GLN A 273 -7.72 -17.84 34.97
N PRO A 274 -8.36 -16.92 35.72
CA PRO A 274 -9.06 -15.76 35.14
C PRO A 274 -8.18 -14.75 34.40
N ASP A 275 -6.86 -14.85 34.59
CA ASP A 275 -5.90 -13.83 34.14
C ASP A 275 -5.47 -14.00 32.66
N ASP A 276 -5.63 -15.19 32.08
CA ASP A 276 -5.30 -15.48 30.67
C ASP A 276 -6.42 -15.13 29.67
N ILE A 277 -7.51 -14.49 30.14
CA ILE A 277 -8.63 -14.11 29.28
C ILE A 277 -8.30 -12.78 28.58
N HIS A 278 -7.98 -12.86 27.29
CA HIS A 278 -7.74 -11.69 26.45
C HIS A 278 -9.02 -11.22 25.74
N TRP A 279 -9.27 -9.91 25.82
CA TRP A 279 -10.39 -9.24 25.16
C TRP A 279 -9.87 -8.34 24.04
N SER A 280 -10.41 -8.51 22.84
CA SER A 280 -10.23 -7.59 21.73
C SER A 280 -11.36 -6.59 21.70
N SER A 281 -11.05 -5.29 21.62
CA SER A 281 -12.04 -4.22 21.59
C SER A 281 -12.16 -3.62 20.20
N SER A 282 -13.31 -3.04 19.85
CA SER A 282 -13.51 -2.31 18.60
C SER A 282 -12.72 -1.00 18.49
N GLY A 283 -11.93 -0.65 19.52
CA GLY A 283 -11.15 0.58 19.62
C GLY A 283 -11.85 1.64 20.49
N LEU A 284 -11.80 2.90 20.08
CA LEU A 284 -12.52 3.98 20.78
C LEU A 284 -14.04 3.84 20.59
N PRO A 285 -14.86 4.20 21.59
CA PRO A 285 -16.32 4.17 21.45
C PRO A 285 -16.82 5.06 20.31
N VAL A 286 -17.63 4.49 19.41
CA VAL A 286 -18.26 5.24 18.32
C VAL A 286 -19.45 6.00 18.88
N THR A 287 -19.45 7.32 18.72
CA THR A 287 -20.52 8.19 19.24
C THR A 287 -21.37 8.73 18.10
N SER A 288 -22.70 8.66 18.25
CA SER A 288 -23.68 9.27 17.32
C SER A 288 -24.89 9.75 18.11
N LYS A 289 -25.26 11.03 17.96
CA LYS A 289 -26.36 11.69 18.70
C LYS A 289 -26.30 11.36 20.21
N ASP A 290 -25.13 11.59 20.79
CA ASP A 290 -24.77 11.32 22.19
C ASP A 290 -24.88 9.85 22.66
N SER A 291 -25.35 8.94 21.80
CA SER A 291 -25.31 7.51 22.07
C SER A 291 -23.93 6.96 21.73
N LYS A 292 -23.39 6.10 22.59
CA LYS A 292 -22.05 5.50 22.42
C LYS A 292 -22.17 4.01 22.21
N PHE A 293 -21.34 3.47 21.31
CA PHE A 293 -21.28 2.05 20.98
C PHE A 293 -19.84 1.56 21.12
N LEU A 294 -19.68 0.39 21.74
CA LEU A 294 -18.40 -0.28 21.92
C LEU A 294 -18.65 -1.80 21.82
N ALA A 295 -17.70 -2.55 21.27
CA ALA A 295 -17.79 -4.00 21.28
C ALA A 295 -16.49 -4.64 21.76
N HIS A 296 -16.62 -5.78 22.42
CA HIS A 296 -15.53 -6.62 22.89
C HIS A 296 -15.73 -8.04 22.40
N SER A 297 -14.66 -8.73 22.03
CA SER A 297 -14.70 -10.13 21.63
C SER A 297 -13.58 -10.93 22.27
N THR A 298 -13.87 -12.18 22.62
CA THR A 298 -12.92 -13.12 23.22
C THR A 298 -13.15 -14.55 22.71
N LYS A 299 -12.22 -15.46 23.01
CA LYS A 299 -12.35 -16.87 22.66
C LYS A 299 -13.26 -17.57 23.67
N ILE A 300 -14.17 -18.39 23.17
CA ILE A 300 -14.99 -19.28 23.98
C ILE A 300 -14.81 -20.71 23.49
N THR A 301 -14.59 -21.64 24.41
CA THR A 301 -14.34 -23.07 24.08
C THR A 301 -15.42 -23.99 24.64
N LYS A 302 -16.16 -23.53 25.64
CA LYS A 302 -17.24 -24.29 26.27
C LYS A 302 -18.38 -23.36 26.63
N GLN A 303 -19.61 -23.81 26.48
CA GLN A 303 -20.80 -23.04 26.87
C GLN A 303 -20.77 -22.59 28.34
N ALA A 304 -20.24 -23.41 29.24
CA ALA A 304 -20.13 -23.07 30.66
C ALA A 304 -19.22 -21.84 30.94
N GLN A 305 -18.36 -21.45 30.00
CA GLN A 305 -17.48 -20.28 30.14
C GLN A 305 -18.21 -18.95 29.92
N GLU A 306 -19.38 -18.95 29.26
CA GLU A 306 -20.12 -17.74 28.88
C GLU A 306 -20.26 -16.76 30.07
N LYS A 307 -20.84 -17.22 31.18
CA LYS A 307 -21.03 -16.40 32.40
C LYS A 307 -19.71 -15.95 33.02
N VAL A 308 -18.69 -16.80 32.99
CA VAL A 308 -17.36 -16.49 33.56
C VAL A 308 -16.68 -15.40 32.75
N LEU A 309 -16.75 -15.49 31.42
CA LEU A 309 -16.20 -14.51 30.49
C LEU A 309 -16.93 -13.16 30.65
N LEU A 310 -18.26 -13.16 30.68
CA LEU A 310 -19.04 -11.93 30.88
C LEU A 310 -18.67 -11.23 32.21
N ASN A 311 -18.59 -11.98 33.31
CA ASN A 311 -18.17 -11.42 34.60
C ASN A 311 -16.72 -10.92 34.58
N ASN A 312 -15.83 -11.59 33.85
CA ASN A 312 -14.44 -11.14 33.66
C ASN A 312 -14.39 -9.81 32.89
N LEU A 313 -15.19 -9.66 31.82
CA LEU A 313 -15.28 -8.44 31.03
C LEU A 313 -15.73 -7.25 31.90
N MET A 314 -16.80 -7.42 32.67
CA MET A 314 -17.33 -6.37 33.55
C MET A 314 -16.31 -5.97 34.62
N ARG A 315 -15.58 -6.95 35.18
CA ARG A 315 -14.51 -6.66 36.15
C ARG A 315 -13.33 -5.89 35.54
N LYS A 316 -12.91 -6.26 34.32
CA LYS A 316 -11.80 -5.58 33.62
C LYS A 316 -12.21 -4.19 33.15
N HIS A 317 -13.48 -3.98 32.82
CA HIS A 317 -14.02 -2.72 32.35
C HIS A 317 -15.28 -2.32 33.14
N PRO A 318 -15.13 -1.80 34.38
CA PRO A 318 -16.27 -1.46 35.24
C PRO A 318 -17.22 -0.42 34.64
N ASN A 319 -16.74 0.40 33.69
CA ASN A 319 -17.55 1.36 32.97
C ASN A 319 -18.67 0.71 32.13
N LEU A 320 -18.53 -0.56 31.74
CA LEU A 320 -19.56 -1.28 30.98
C LEU A 320 -20.81 -1.58 31.81
N GLU A 321 -20.69 -1.68 33.14
CA GLU A 321 -21.83 -1.93 34.04
C GLU A 321 -22.82 -0.75 34.06
N SER A 322 -22.32 0.46 33.82
CA SER A 322 -23.14 1.68 33.70
C SER A 322 -23.83 1.85 32.35
N ALA A 323 -23.64 0.92 31.42
CA ALA A 323 -24.23 1.00 30.09
C ALA A 323 -25.73 0.72 30.12
N SER A 324 -26.43 1.26 29.13
CA SER A 324 -27.87 1.03 28.97
C SER A 324 -28.15 -0.41 28.54
N HIS A 325 -27.31 -0.97 27.68
CA HIS A 325 -27.44 -2.32 27.15
C HIS A 325 -26.06 -2.97 26.94
N ASN A 326 -25.93 -4.23 27.34
CA ASN A 326 -24.80 -5.12 27.13
C ASN A 326 -25.27 -6.43 26.46
N ALA A 327 -25.62 -6.33 25.17
CA ALA A 327 -26.02 -7.47 24.38
C ALA A 327 -24.82 -8.37 24.06
N TRP A 328 -25.02 -9.67 23.86
CA TRP A 328 -23.95 -10.58 23.46
C TRP A 328 -24.43 -11.69 22.53
N ALA A 329 -23.49 -12.30 21.81
CA ALA A 329 -23.73 -13.49 21.01
C ALA A 329 -22.44 -14.32 20.87
N TYR A 330 -22.59 -15.63 20.66
CA TYR A 330 -21.46 -16.50 20.33
C TYR A 330 -21.85 -17.63 19.38
N ARG A 331 -20.88 -18.09 18.59
CA ARG A 331 -20.90 -19.36 17.85
C ARG A 331 -19.79 -20.24 18.42
N LEU A 332 -20.09 -21.48 18.76
CA LEU A 332 -19.16 -22.43 19.38
C LEU A 332 -19.25 -23.78 18.66
N ARG A 333 -18.13 -24.33 18.23
CA ARG A 333 -18.09 -25.70 17.70
C ARG A 333 -18.14 -26.70 18.85
N ASP A 334 -19.07 -27.65 18.79
CA ASP A 334 -19.22 -28.65 19.85
C ASP A 334 -18.03 -29.62 19.83
N ALA A 335 -17.27 -29.65 20.93
CA ALA A 335 -16.13 -30.55 21.07
C ALA A 335 -16.51 -32.04 21.02
N ARG A 336 -17.78 -32.39 21.27
CA ARG A 336 -18.27 -33.78 21.22
C ARG A 336 -18.83 -34.15 19.84
N MET A 337 -19.24 -33.16 19.06
CA MET A 337 -19.82 -33.33 17.72
C MET A 337 -19.25 -32.23 16.82
N PRO A 338 -18.10 -32.46 16.17
CA PRO A 338 -17.39 -31.41 15.44
C PRO A 338 -18.21 -30.80 14.30
N ASP A 339 -19.19 -31.50 13.75
CA ASP A 339 -20.10 -30.99 12.70
C ASP A 339 -21.23 -30.09 13.24
N ARG A 340 -21.34 -29.93 14.56
CA ARG A 340 -22.40 -29.15 15.18
C ARG A 340 -21.88 -27.82 15.72
N ILE A 341 -22.48 -26.73 15.23
CA ILE A 341 -22.26 -25.38 15.74
C ILE A 341 -23.39 -25.02 16.69
N ILE A 342 -23.03 -24.60 17.91
CA ILE A 342 -23.94 -24.10 18.93
C ILE A 342 -23.93 -22.58 18.87
N GLU A 343 -25.10 -21.99 18.70
CA GLU A 343 -25.27 -20.54 18.61
C GLU A 343 -26.20 -20.06 19.73
N ARG A 344 -25.80 -18.99 20.44
CA ARG A 344 -26.66 -18.31 21.42
C ARG A 344 -26.43 -16.81 21.40
N SER A 345 -27.46 -16.08 21.82
CA SER A 345 -27.46 -14.63 21.88
C SER A 345 -28.35 -14.10 23.00
N PHE A 346 -28.14 -12.85 23.38
CA PHE A 346 -28.93 -12.11 24.35
C PHE A 346 -28.95 -10.62 23.97
N ASP A 347 -30.15 -10.03 23.93
CA ASP A 347 -30.38 -8.67 23.45
C ASP A 347 -30.19 -7.57 24.51
N ASP A 348 -30.30 -7.93 25.80
CA ASP A 348 -30.27 -7.00 26.93
C ASP A 348 -31.14 -5.74 26.76
N GLY A 349 -32.38 -5.90 26.28
CA GLY A 349 -33.32 -4.79 26.04
C GLY A 349 -33.15 -4.06 24.71
N GLU A 350 -32.02 -4.23 24.01
CA GLU A 350 -31.83 -3.79 22.63
C GLU A 350 -32.39 -4.84 21.66
N GLN A 351 -33.71 -4.87 21.48
CA GLN A 351 -34.40 -5.89 20.67
C GLN A 351 -33.76 -6.08 19.29
N GLY A 352 -33.36 -7.30 18.97
CA GLY A 352 -32.75 -7.75 17.72
C GLY A 352 -31.22 -7.61 17.65
N ALA A 353 -30.55 -7.13 18.70
CA ALA A 353 -29.09 -6.98 18.71
C ALA A 353 -28.35 -8.32 18.68
N GLY A 354 -28.82 -9.30 19.44
CA GLY A 354 -28.30 -10.66 19.51
C GLY A 354 -28.39 -11.39 18.17
N ASP A 355 -29.55 -11.30 17.52
CA ASP A 355 -29.76 -11.86 16.17
C ASP A 355 -28.87 -11.20 15.12
N LEU A 356 -28.68 -9.88 15.19
CA LEU A 356 -27.74 -9.17 14.32
C LEU A 356 -26.31 -9.70 14.51
N MET A 357 -25.87 -9.85 15.75
CA MET A 357 -24.51 -10.35 16.04
C MET A 357 -24.32 -11.79 15.57
N LEU A 358 -25.30 -12.68 15.75
CA LEU A 358 -25.25 -14.03 15.20
C LEU A 358 -25.18 -14.01 13.67
N ARG A 359 -25.96 -13.14 13.01
CA ARG A 359 -25.90 -12.99 11.56
C ARG A 359 -24.51 -12.55 11.09
N ILE A 360 -23.89 -11.57 11.77
CA ILE A 360 -22.52 -11.12 11.45
C ILE A 360 -21.52 -12.27 11.64
N LEU A 361 -21.62 -13.03 12.73
CA LEU A 361 -20.73 -14.17 12.98
C LEU A 361 -20.89 -15.27 11.91
N ARG A 362 -22.09 -15.47 11.34
CA ARG A 362 -22.33 -16.39 10.21
C ARG A 362 -21.81 -15.82 8.89
N GLU A 363 -22.08 -14.54 8.60
CA GLU A 363 -21.62 -13.84 7.39
C GLU A 363 -20.08 -13.85 7.28
N LEU A 364 -19.38 -13.76 8.41
CA LEU A 364 -17.91 -13.77 8.49
C LEU A 364 -17.31 -15.18 8.72
N ASP A 365 -18.16 -16.20 8.83
CA ASP A 365 -17.82 -17.56 9.22
C ASP A 365 -16.87 -17.68 10.44
N ILE A 366 -17.15 -16.86 11.48
CA ILE A 366 -16.35 -16.84 12.70
C ILE A 366 -16.96 -17.78 13.75
N GLU A 367 -16.15 -18.71 14.23
CA GLU A 367 -16.49 -19.69 15.26
C GLU A 367 -15.64 -19.51 16.54
N ASP A 368 -15.99 -20.26 17.59
CA ASP A 368 -15.34 -20.27 18.91
C ASP A 368 -15.11 -18.86 19.50
N SER A 369 -16.05 -17.96 19.22
CA SER A 369 -15.94 -16.53 19.50
C SER A 369 -17.18 -16.02 20.21
N LEU A 370 -16.96 -15.37 21.35
CA LEU A 370 -17.95 -14.58 22.07
C LEU A 370 -17.76 -13.11 21.70
N VAL A 371 -18.84 -12.42 21.39
CA VAL A 371 -18.87 -10.96 21.20
C VAL A 371 -19.89 -10.33 22.14
N VAL A 372 -19.51 -9.22 22.76
CA VAL A 372 -20.33 -8.42 23.67
C VAL A 372 -20.36 -7.00 23.12
N MET A 373 -21.55 -6.48 22.87
CA MET A 373 -21.80 -5.13 22.39
C MET A 373 -22.42 -4.29 23.51
N THR A 374 -21.73 -3.22 23.86
CA THR A 374 -22.14 -2.26 24.88
C THR A 374 -22.65 -0.98 24.24
N ARG A 375 -23.83 -0.52 24.68
CA ARG A 375 -24.46 0.72 24.24
C ARG A 375 -24.81 1.61 25.43
N TRP A 376 -24.44 2.88 25.35
CA TRP A 376 -24.96 3.95 26.22
C TRP A 376 -25.96 4.79 25.44
N TYR A 377 -27.18 4.93 25.97
CA TYR A 377 -28.23 5.72 25.35
C TYR A 377 -28.03 7.22 25.61
N GLY A 378 -28.01 8.02 24.54
CA GLY A 378 -27.79 9.47 24.59
C GLY A 378 -29.05 10.33 24.67
N GLY A 379 -30.23 9.77 24.95
CA GLY A 379 -31.49 10.53 25.02
C GLY A 379 -32.23 10.73 23.70
N THR A 380 -31.63 10.38 22.55
CA THR A 380 -32.27 10.47 21.22
C THR A 380 -32.39 9.10 20.56
N MET A 381 -33.58 8.77 20.04
CA MET A 381 -33.79 7.53 19.28
C MET A 381 -33.05 7.58 17.93
N LEU A 382 -32.14 6.63 17.71
CA LEU A 382 -31.34 6.53 16.47
C LEU A 382 -32.09 5.91 15.29
N GLY A 383 -33.19 5.20 15.54
CA GLY A 383 -33.92 4.47 14.50
C GLY A 383 -33.03 3.43 13.80
N PRO A 384 -33.17 3.24 12.47
CA PRO A 384 -32.39 2.24 11.72
C PRO A 384 -30.88 2.45 11.71
N ASP A 385 -30.38 3.68 11.89
CA ASP A 385 -28.93 3.98 11.84
C ASP A 385 -28.16 3.25 12.95
N ARG A 386 -28.83 2.91 14.06
CA ARG A 386 -28.23 2.11 15.14
C ARG A 386 -27.67 0.79 14.63
N TRP A 387 -28.34 0.14 13.67
CA TRP A 387 -27.92 -1.16 13.13
C TRP A 387 -26.60 -1.09 12.38
N ARG A 388 -26.40 -0.03 11.61
CA ARG A 388 -25.14 0.23 10.91
C ARG A 388 -24.00 0.44 11.91
N LEU A 389 -24.25 1.21 12.98
CA LEU A 389 -23.25 1.46 14.03
C LEU A 389 -22.89 0.17 14.79
N MET A 390 -23.91 -0.61 15.19
CA MET A 390 -23.72 -1.91 15.85
C MET A 390 -22.90 -2.86 15.00
N ARG A 391 -23.25 -3.01 13.71
CA ARG A 391 -22.48 -3.84 12.78
C ARG A 391 -21.02 -3.39 12.71
N ASN A 392 -20.78 -2.09 12.56
CA ASN A 392 -19.42 -1.55 12.46
C ASN A 392 -18.58 -1.87 13.72
N VAL A 393 -19.11 -1.66 14.92
CA VAL A 393 -18.36 -1.94 16.16
C VAL A 393 -18.15 -3.43 16.38
N VAL A 394 -19.16 -4.26 16.12
CA VAL A 394 -19.06 -5.73 16.24
C VAL A 394 -18.04 -6.29 15.26
N THR A 395 -18.11 -5.91 13.98
CA THR A 395 -17.15 -6.32 12.96
C THR A 395 -15.74 -5.84 13.29
N ALA A 396 -15.57 -4.61 13.80
CA ALA A 396 -14.26 -4.12 14.23
C ALA A 396 -13.67 -4.95 15.39
N ALA A 397 -14.45 -5.28 16.42
CA ALA A 397 -13.99 -6.11 17.53
C ALA A 397 -13.66 -7.55 17.10
N LEU A 398 -14.45 -8.14 16.21
CA LEU A 398 -14.21 -9.46 15.65
C LEU A 398 -12.96 -9.50 14.78
N ASN A 399 -12.76 -8.49 13.93
CA ASN A 399 -11.54 -8.35 13.13
C ASN A 399 -10.31 -8.18 14.01
N GLU A 400 -10.41 -7.38 15.08
CA GLU A 400 -9.33 -7.21 16.06
C GLU A 400 -9.03 -8.51 16.83
N ARG A 401 -10.05 -9.32 17.13
CA ARG A 401 -9.86 -10.67 17.67
C ARG A 401 -9.20 -11.59 16.64
N GLY A 402 -9.64 -11.58 15.40
CA GLY A 402 -9.01 -12.36 14.32
C GLY A 402 -7.53 -12.00 14.16
N ARG A 403 -7.20 -10.72 14.27
CA ARG A 403 -5.83 -10.19 14.30
C ARG A 403 -4.99 -10.68 15.49
N LYS A 404 -5.54 -10.61 16.71
CA LYS A 404 -4.83 -10.98 17.95
C LYS A 404 -4.75 -12.49 18.19
N ALA A 405 -5.76 -13.24 17.76
CA ALA A 405 -5.76 -14.70 17.78
C ALA A 405 -4.91 -15.27 16.64
N GLY A 406 -4.79 -14.54 15.52
CA GLY A 406 -3.96 -14.83 14.36
C GLY A 406 -2.58 -14.16 14.42
N GLY A 407 -1.83 -14.39 15.51
CA GLY A 407 -0.38 -14.19 15.51
C GLY A 407 0.37 -15.16 14.58
N GLU A 408 -0.34 -16.02 13.86
CA GLU A 408 0.18 -16.62 12.64
C GLU A 408 0.33 -15.52 11.59
N VAL A 409 1.60 -15.27 11.23
CA VAL A 409 2.01 -14.81 9.90
C VAL A 409 0.93 -15.20 8.90
N LEU A 410 0.34 -14.23 8.18
CA LEU A 410 -0.65 -14.53 7.14
C LEU A 410 -0.03 -15.58 6.20
N SER A 411 -0.40 -16.82 6.44
CA SER A 411 0.04 -18.01 5.74
C SER A 411 -1.27 -18.75 5.57
N ALA A 412 -1.71 -18.91 4.33
CA ALA A 412 -2.95 -19.59 3.92
C ALA A 412 -4.24 -18.74 3.78
N GLY A 413 -4.15 -17.41 3.61
CA GLY A 413 -5.24 -16.65 2.99
C GLY A 413 -4.76 -16.14 1.65
N GLY A 414 -5.14 -16.76 0.54
CA GLY A 414 -4.72 -16.43 -0.84
C GLY A 414 -5.08 -15.02 -1.33
N GLU A 415 -5.35 -14.08 -0.43
CA GLU A 415 -5.73 -12.72 -0.70
C GLU A 415 -4.50 -11.85 -0.96
N ALA A 416 -4.60 -11.00 -1.98
CA ALA A 416 -3.55 -10.05 -2.29
C ALA A 416 -3.42 -9.00 -1.16
N VAL A 417 -2.19 -8.61 -0.83
CA VAL A 417 -1.90 -7.63 0.22
C VAL A 417 -1.06 -6.46 -0.28
N TRP A 418 -1.09 -5.36 0.47
CA TRP A 418 -0.23 -4.19 0.31
C TRP A 418 0.74 -4.07 1.47
N GLY A 419 1.99 -3.69 1.21
CA GLY A 419 2.93 -3.31 2.26
C GLY A 419 2.62 -1.91 2.80
N LEU A 420 2.56 -1.76 4.13
CA LEU A 420 2.28 -0.46 4.75
C LEU A 420 3.49 0.48 4.71
N ASP A 421 3.22 1.74 4.38
CA ASP A 421 4.23 2.82 4.37
C ASP A 421 4.26 3.55 5.71
N ILE A 422 5.02 2.98 6.65
CA ILE A 422 5.17 3.52 8.01
C ILE A 422 5.77 4.93 8.00
N GLU A 423 6.73 5.19 7.11
CA GLU A 423 7.44 6.47 7.04
C GLU A 423 6.52 7.58 6.51
N GLY A 424 5.72 7.27 5.48
CA GLY A 424 4.67 8.16 4.99
C GLY A 424 3.62 8.48 6.06
N MET A 425 3.35 7.55 6.99
CA MET A 425 2.44 7.76 8.12
C MET A 425 3.06 8.65 9.21
N GLN A 426 4.33 8.43 9.57
CA GLN A 426 5.04 9.24 10.57
C GLN A 426 5.12 10.71 10.15
N ASN A 427 5.48 10.96 8.89
CA ASN A 427 5.59 12.31 8.33
C ASN A 427 4.25 13.09 8.30
N ARG A 428 3.12 12.40 8.42
CA ARG A 428 1.78 13.03 8.53
C ARG A 428 1.32 13.21 9.98
N GLY A 429 1.71 12.30 10.89
CA GLY A 429 1.31 12.33 12.29
C GLY A 429 2.02 13.41 13.10
N SER A 430 3.28 13.73 12.76
CA SER A 430 3.97 14.89 13.33
C SER A 430 3.50 16.17 12.63
N GLY A 431 2.67 16.98 13.30
CA GLY A 431 2.24 18.32 12.85
C GLY A 431 3.39 19.35 12.79
N ALA A 432 4.52 19.01 12.18
CA ALA A 432 5.68 19.86 12.04
C ALA A 432 5.69 20.54 10.66
N SER A 433 5.75 21.86 10.72
CA SER A 433 6.05 22.79 9.62
C SER A 433 7.05 22.21 8.63
N ALA A 434 6.72 22.34 7.35
CA ALA A 434 7.59 22.02 6.22
C ALA A 434 8.89 22.83 6.29
N THR A 435 9.94 22.32 6.93
CA THR A 435 11.31 22.79 6.72
C THR A 435 12.34 21.72 7.13
N SER A 436 13.14 21.31 6.14
CA SER A 436 14.38 20.49 6.21
C SER A 436 14.24 18.99 6.50
N THR A 437 15.03 18.04 5.97
CA THR A 437 15.93 17.93 4.82
C THR A 437 16.19 16.43 4.69
N SER A 438 15.77 15.78 3.60
CA SER A 438 16.34 14.49 3.20
C SER A 438 16.35 14.37 1.68
N THR A 439 17.49 13.91 1.21
CA THR A 439 18.03 14.06 -0.14
C THR A 439 17.31 13.13 -1.12
N SER A 440 16.39 13.67 -1.93
CA SER A 440 15.95 13.02 -3.15
C SER A 440 16.05 14.01 -4.32
N THR A 441 17.08 13.81 -5.13
CA THR A 441 17.29 14.50 -6.40
C THR A 441 16.21 14.07 -7.40
N SER A 442 15.21 14.91 -7.63
CA SER A 442 14.65 15.11 -8.98
C SER A 442 13.72 16.32 -9.04
N MET A 443 14.00 17.16 -10.03
CA MET A 443 13.25 18.34 -10.44
C MET A 443 11.85 17.99 -10.96
N GLY A 444 10.86 18.82 -10.62
CA GLY A 444 9.74 19.11 -11.50
C GLY A 444 8.33 18.85 -10.95
N GLY A 445 7.65 19.93 -10.56
CA GLY A 445 6.21 20.08 -10.77
C GLY A 445 5.26 19.30 -9.85
N LYS A 446 4.90 19.90 -8.71
CA LYS A 446 3.75 19.48 -7.90
C LYS A 446 2.46 19.46 -8.75
N LYS A 447 1.93 18.26 -9.00
CA LYS A 447 0.49 18.03 -9.22
C LYS A 447 0.04 17.02 -8.18
N ALA A 448 -0.74 17.50 -7.21
CA ALA A 448 -1.55 16.64 -6.36
C ALA A 448 -2.59 15.96 -7.26
N THR A 449 -2.34 14.71 -7.62
CA THR A 449 -3.35 13.84 -8.23
C THR A 449 -4.24 13.37 -7.09
N TYR A 450 -5.50 13.79 -7.10
CA TYR A 450 -6.54 13.31 -6.19
C TYR A 450 -6.84 11.85 -6.53
N GLY A 451 -6.01 10.93 -6.04
CA GLY A 451 -6.35 9.52 -5.90
C GLY A 451 -6.98 9.33 -4.53
N THR A 452 -8.26 8.94 -4.51
CA THR A 452 -8.99 8.31 -3.39
C THR A 452 -8.36 8.49 -2.01
N GLY A 453 -8.50 9.71 -1.47
CA GLY A 453 -8.20 9.99 -0.08
C GLY A 453 -9.23 9.31 0.83
N VAL A 454 -9.06 8.02 1.07
CA VAL A 454 -9.58 7.41 2.29
C VAL A 454 -8.73 7.99 3.42
N VAL A 455 -9.38 8.57 4.42
CA VAL A 455 -8.74 8.83 5.72
C VAL A 455 -8.31 7.45 6.25
N GLY A 456 -7.05 7.06 6.02
CA GLY A 456 -6.66 5.66 6.11
C GLY A 456 -5.15 5.40 6.03
N ILE A 457 -4.79 4.21 6.51
CA ILE A 457 -3.43 3.66 6.59
C ILE A 457 -2.73 3.75 5.23
N GLN A 458 -1.49 4.27 5.19
CA GLN A 458 -0.74 4.45 3.93
C GLN A 458 -0.09 3.15 3.46
N ILE A 459 -0.02 2.97 2.14
CA ILE A 459 0.61 1.81 1.50
C ILE A 459 1.75 2.24 0.58
N HIS A 460 2.72 1.36 0.38
CA HIS A 460 3.73 1.54 -0.67
C HIS A 460 3.11 1.31 -2.05
N LYS A 461 3.08 2.37 -2.86
CA LYS A 461 2.51 2.34 -4.20
C LYS A 461 3.39 1.54 -5.18
N PRO A 462 2.84 0.57 -5.93
CA PRO A 462 3.62 -0.29 -6.81
C PRO A 462 4.31 0.47 -7.95
N GLU A 463 3.70 1.55 -8.45
CA GLU A 463 4.27 2.36 -9.53
C GLU A 463 5.57 3.03 -9.11
N VAL A 464 5.71 3.39 -7.83
CA VAL A 464 6.92 4.01 -7.29
C VAL A 464 8.05 2.99 -7.26
N ALA A 465 7.78 1.78 -6.79
CA ALA A 465 8.74 0.68 -6.74
C ALA A 465 9.19 0.28 -8.16
N ARG A 466 8.25 0.12 -9.09
CA ARG A 466 8.54 -0.18 -10.50
C ARG A 466 9.43 0.86 -11.15
N ASN A 467 9.08 2.13 -11.03
CA ASN A 467 9.86 3.22 -11.59
C ASN A 467 11.25 3.34 -10.94
N TYR A 468 11.39 2.92 -9.68
CA TYR A 468 12.67 2.88 -9.02
C TYR A 468 13.58 1.82 -9.64
N LEU A 469 13.07 0.61 -9.90
CA LEU A 469 13.82 -0.45 -10.61
C LEU A 469 14.28 0.01 -12.00
N LEU A 470 13.37 0.54 -12.82
CA LEU A 470 13.66 0.98 -14.20
C LEU A 470 14.74 2.07 -14.31
N ARG A 471 15.02 2.80 -13.22
CA ARG A 471 15.98 3.91 -13.23
C ARG A 471 17.32 3.57 -12.58
N SER A 472 17.46 2.39 -11.99
CA SER A 472 18.52 2.12 -11.00
C SER A 472 19.72 1.30 -11.51
N PHE A 473 19.64 0.70 -12.69
CA PHE A 473 20.68 -0.22 -13.18
C PHE A 473 21.40 0.35 -14.41
N HIS A 474 22.62 0.84 -14.20
CA HIS A 474 23.47 1.44 -15.23
C HIS A 474 24.49 0.41 -15.73
N THR A 475 24.94 0.52 -16.98
CA THR A 475 26.05 -0.29 -17.49
C THR A 475 27.36 0.25 -16.93
N ALA A 476 28.20 -0.62 -16.37
CA ALA A 476 29.47 -0.20 -15.77
C ALA A 476 30.41 0.42 -16.82
N SER A 477 31.17 1.44 -16.42
CA SER A 477 32.19 2.03 -17.28
C SER A 477 33.39 1.08 -17.39
N ALA A 478 33.95 0.92 -18.60
CA ALA A 478 35.07 0.03 -18.92
C ALA A 478 36.39 0.29 -18.15
N ALA A 479 36.42 1.23 -17.20
CA ALA A 479 37.55 1.45 -16.30
C ALA A 479 37.50 0.62 -15.01
N ASP A 480 36.30 0.15 -14.60
CA ASP A 480 36.10 -0.63 -13.36
C ASP A 480 35.77 -2.11 -13.60
N ALA A 481 35.56 -2.51 -14.86
CA ALA A 481 35.52 -3.93 -15.23
C ALA A 481 36.96 -4.45 -15.24
N GLY A 482 37.48 -4.83 -14.07
CA GLY A 482 38.81 -5.40 -13.91
C GLY A 482 39.01 -6.66 -14.75
N GLU A 483 39.42 -6.47 -16.00
CA GLU A 483 40.21 -7.43 -16.77
C GLU A 483 41.68 -7.10 -16.50
N GLU A 484 42.33 -7.92 -15.68
CA GLU A 484 43.78 -8.08 -15.70
C GLU A 484 44.15 -8.69 -17.07
N THR A 485 44.33 -7.83 -18.07
CA THR A 485 45.12 -8.18 -19.24
C THR A 485 46.28 -7.21 -19.30
N GLU A 486 47.44 -7.71 -18.88
CA GLU A 486 48.72 -7.16 -19.29
C GLU A 486 48.75 -7.17 -20.82
N GLU A 487 48.71 -6.00 -21.44
CA GLU A 487 49.61 -5.67 -22.56
C GLU A 487 49.52 -4.18 -22.89
N GLY A 488 50.68 -3.54 -22.87
CA GLY A 488 50.84 -2.12 -23.15
C GLY A 488 50.43 -1.78 -24.59
N GLY A 489 49.41 -0.94 -24.73
CA GLY A 489 49.02 -0.35 -26.00
C GLY A 489 48.41 1.03 -25.79
N THR A 490 49.13 2.08 -26.20
CA THR A 490 48.65 3.47 -26.18
C THR A 490 47.43 3.65 -27.09
N ALA A 491 46.22 3.50 -26.55
CA ALA A 491 44.97 3.69 -27.29
C ALA A 491 44.44 5.12 -27.14
N LYS A 492 44.39 5.84 -28.26
CA LYS A 492 43.77 7.17 -28.41
C LYS A 492 42.35 7.19 -27.83
N LYS A 493 42.12 8.14 -26.90
CA LYS A 493 40.83 8.45 -26.27
C LYS A 493 39.78 8.83 -27.34
N LYS A 494 38.99 7.86 -27.82
CA LYS A 494 37.81 8.11 -28.67
C LYS A 494 36.77 8.86 -27.83
N THR A 495 36.45 10.08 -28.23
CA THR A 495 35.41 10.91 -27.63
C THR A 495 34.06 10.20 -27.75
N LYS A 496 33.57 9.58 -26.65
CA LYS A 496 32.23 8.97 -26.60
C LYS A 496 31.18 10.05 -26.91
N THR A 497 30.44 9.89 -28.00
CA THR A 497 29.23 10.66 -28.28
C THR A 497 28.24 10.48 -27.14
N ARG A 498 27.76 11.59 -26.59
CA ARG A 498 26.82 11.59 -25.46
C ARG A 498 25.50 10.93 -25.90
N LYS A 499 25.16 9.78 -25.31
CA LYS A 499 23.90 9.06 -25.57
C LYS A 499 22.70 9.97 -25.26
N THR A 500 21.62 9.82 -26.03
CA THR A 500 20.37 10.54 -25.77
C THR A 500 19.68 9.99 -24.51
N GLN A 501 18.80 10.78 -23.90
CA GLN A 501 18.09 10.33 -22.69
C GLN A 501 17.22 9.09 -22.96
N LYS A 502 16.54 9.02 -24.11
CA LYS A 502 15.74 7.85 -24.51
C LYS A 502 16.59 6.58 -24.64
N GLN A 503 17.80 6.71 -25.19
CA GLN A 503 18.74 5.57 -25.29
C GLN A 503 19.23 5.12 -23.91
N LEU A 504 19.50 6.06 -22.99
CA LEU A 504 19.89 5.72 -21.62
C LEU A 504 18.75 5.07 -20.82
N GLU A 505 17.50 5.44 -21.09
CA GLU A 505 16.32 4.81 -20.48
C GLU A 505 16.12 3.38 -20.99
N ALA A 506 16.22 3.16 -22.31
CA ALA A 506 16.16 1.83 -22.91
C ALA A 506 17.29 0.90 -22.42
N GLU A 507 18.51 1.42 -22.31
CA GLU A 507 19.67 0.66 -21.79
C GLU A 507 19.44 0.21 -20.33
N ARG A 508 18.81 1.05 -19.49
CA ARG A 508 18.49 0.66 -18.10
C ARG A 508 17.39 -0.39 -18.03
N GLU A 509 16.42 -0.31 -18.94
CA GLU A 509 15.34 -1.28 -19.05
C GLU A 509 15.87 -2.66 -19.47
N GLU A 510 16.77 -2.69 -20.45
CA GLU A 510 17.48 -3.90 -20.87
C GLU A 510 18.34 -4.49 -19.74
N ASN A 511 19.14 -3.66 -19.05
CA ASN A 511 19.93 -4.07 -17.89
C ASN A 511 19.07 -4.65 -16.76
N LEU A 512 17.90 -4.05 -16.49
CA LEU A 512 16.95 -4.57 -15.52
C LEU A 512 16.42 -5.94 -15.96
N GLY A 513 16.12 -6.12 -17.25
CA GLY A 513 15.67 -7.40 -17.80
C GLY A 513 16.69 -8.53 -17.62
N LEU A 514 17.98 -8.23 -17.84
CA LEU A 514 19.08 -9.18 -17.61
C LEU A 514 19.23 -9.52 -16.12
N LEU A 515 19.13 -8.53 -15.22
CA LEU A 515 19.19 -8.78 -13.78
C LEU A 515 18.03 -9.65 -13.30
N LEU A 516 16.80 -9.32 -13.69
CA LEU A 516 15.61 -10.10 -13.31
C LEU A 516 15.66 -11.52 -13.89
N GLY A 517 16.22 -11.68 -15.10
CA GLY A 517 16.50 -12.99 -15.66
C GLY A 517 17.51 -13.80 -14.86
N ALA A 518 18.63 -13.18 -14.46
CA ALA A 518 19.64 -13.82 -13.62
C ALA A 518 19.05 -14.32 -12.30
N LEU A 519 18.21 -13.49 -11.65
CA LEU A 519 17.52 -13.87 -10.42
C LEU A 519 16.48 -14.97 -10.67
N ARG A 520 15.73 -14.93 -11.76
CA ARG A 520 14.77 -16.00 -12.11
C ARG A 520 15.50 -17.33 -12.28
N LEU A 521 16.58 -17.37 -13.05
CA LEU A 521 17.40 -18.59 -13.23
C LEU A 521 17.98 -19.09 -11.90
N LEU A 522 18.37 -18.16 -11.01
CA LEU A 522 18.77 -18.50 -9.64
C LEU A 522 17.66 -19.21 -8.88
N PHE A 523 16.49 -18.59 -8.75
CA PHE A 523 15.39 -19.16 -7.97
C PHE A 523 14.82 -20.43 -8.61
N ASP A 524 14.70 -20.49 -9.94
CA ASP A 524 14.23 -21.69 -10.66
C ASP A 524 15.14 -22.90 -10.39
N SER A 525 16.46 -22.73 -10.26
CA SER A 525 17.37 -23.84 -9.93
C SER A 525 17.13 -24.44 -8.53
N TRP A 526 16.56 -23.66 -7.61
CA TRP A 526 16.34 -24.06 -6.21
C TRP A 526 14.88 -24.37 -5.88
N ARG A 527 13.92 -24.01 -6.73
CA ARG A 527 12.48 -24.02 -6.43
C ARG A 527 11.95 -25.41 -6.03
N ASP A 528 12.43 -26.47 -6.66
CA ASP A 528 11.94 -27.84 -6.44
C ASP A 528 12.65 -28.53 -5.26
N HIS A 529 13.57 -27.80 -4.60
CA HIS A 529 14.52 -28.35 -3.63
C HIS A 529 14.51 -27.65 -2.28
N LEU A 530 13.89 -26.48 -2.21
CA LEU A 530 13.73 -25.70 -0.99
C LEU A 530 12.27 -25.36 -0.78
N THR A 531 11.84 -25.43 0.47
CA THR A 531 10.54 -24.87 0.85
C THR A 531 10.55 -23.34 0.72
N ALA A 532 9.37 -22.73 0.58
CA ALA A 532 9.24 -21.26 0.52
C ALA A 532 9.95 -20.55 1.70
N ALA A 533 9.86 -21.11 2.91
CA ALA A 533 10.51 -20.56 4.10
C ALA A 533 12.05 -20.66 4.05
N GLU A 534 12.58 -21.74 3.50
CA GLU A 534 14.03 -21.91 3.32
C GLU A 534 14.57 -21.01 2.22
N LEU A 535 13.80 -20.83 1.14
CA LEU A 535 14.13 -19.92 0.05
C LEU A 535 14.21 -18.47 0.55
N ASP A 536 13.24 -18.03 1.37
CA ASP A 536 13.25 -16.71 2.01
C ASP A 536 14.50 -16.49 2.87
N LYS A 537 14.86 -17.49 3.66
CA LYS A 537 16.05 -17.45 4.53
C LYS A 537 17.35 -17.38 3.72
N ARG A 538 17.46 -18.13 2.62
CA ARG A 538 18.67 -18.15 1.77
C ARG A 538 18.79 -16.91 0.89
N ALA A 539 17.68 -16.33 0.43
CA ALA A 539 17.68 -15.17 -0.45
C ALA A 539 18.46 -13.98 0.13
N TRP A 540 18.37 -13.74 1.44
CA TRP A 540 19.18 -12.70 2.09
C TRP A 540 20.68 -13.00 2.06
N ALA A 541 21.08 -14.27 2.25
CA ALA A 541 22.48 -14.68 2.17
C ALA A 541 23.03 -14.51 0.75
N TRP A 542 22.26 -14.91 -0.27
CA TRP A 542 22.60 -14.69 -1.69
C TRP A 542 22.74 -13.21 -2.01
N TYR A 543 21.79 -12.38 -1.57
CA TYR A 543 21.90 -10.93 -1.71
C TYR A 543 23.19 -10.39 -1.07
N VAL A 544 23.54 -10.82 0.14
CA VAL A 544 24.77 -10.37 0.82
C VAL A 544 26.02 -10.79 0.08
N ALA A 545 26.02 -11.96 -0.58
CA ALA A 545 27.15 -12.46 -1.34
C ALA A 545 27.41 -11.70 -2.65
N VAL A 546 26.36 -11.17 -3.29
CA VAL A 546 26.47 -10.52 -4.62
C VAL A 546 26.34 -8.99 -4.59
N ARG A 547 25.90 -8.40 -3.48
CA ARG A 547 25.67 -6.95 -3.40
C ARG A 547 26.96 -6.15 -3.69
N PRO A 548 26.84 -4.91 -4.20
CA PRO A 548 27.99 -4.04 -4.40
C PRO A 548 28.75 -3.71 -3.09
N ASP A 549 30.07 -3.52 -3.19
CA ASP A 549 31.01 -3.33 -2.09
C ASP A 549 31.25 -1.84 -1.78
N VAL A 550 30.28 -1.24 -1.10
CA VAL A 550 30.39 0.14 -0.62
C VAL A 550 30.94 0.24 0.81
N GLU A 551 31.66 1.33 1.06
CA GLU A 551 32.31 1.67 2.33
C GLU A 551 31.39 1.50 3.56
N ALA A 552 31.99 1.11 4.69
CA ALA A 552 31.26 1.04 5.95
C ALA A 552 31.01 2.45 6.52
N GLY A 553 29.81 2.66 7.07
CA GLY A 553 29.42 3.93 7.71
C GLY A 553 28.60 4.86 6.80
N PRO A 554 28.51 6.16 7.14
CA PRO A 554 27.71 7.13 6.39
C PRO A 554 28.20 7.35 4.95
N GLY A 555 29.51 7.19 4.68
CA GLY A 555 30.12 7.40 3.35
C GLY A 555 29.61 6.43 2.28
N GLY A 556 29.33 5.17 2.65
CA GLY A 556 28.74 4.18 1.74
C GLY A 556 27.20 4.21 1.68
N TRP A 557 26.53 5.13 2.39
CA TRP A 557 25.08 5.22 2.36
C TRP A 557 24.59 5.73 1.00
N GLY A 558 23.94 4.85 0.24
CA GLY A 558 23.41 5.18 -1.08
C GLY A 558 24.48 5.32 -2.17
N ALA A 559 25.71 4.89 -1.90
CA ALA A 559 26.77 4.79 -2.88
C ALA A 559 26.47 3.66 -3.89
N LYS A 560 26.90 3.91 -5.13
CA LYS A 560 26.84 2.95 -6.24
C LYS A 560 28.17 2.26 -6.35
N ASP A 561 28.13 1.00 -6.74
CA ASP A 561 29.31 0.22 -7.09
C ASP A 561 28.91 -0.89 -8.08
N THR A 562 29.90 -1.63 -8.56
CA THR A 562 29.77 -2.66 -9.57
C THR A 562 29.03 -3.91 -9.06
N LEU A 563 28.24 -4.51 -9.94
CA LEU A 563 27.48 -5.74 -9.74
C LEU A 563 27.70 -6.62 -10.97
N ARG A 564 28.41 -7.74 -10.81
CA ARG A 564 28.62 -8.71 -11.88
C ARG A 564 27.46 -9.69 -11.91
N LEU A 565 26.68 -9.76 -12.99
CA LEU A 565 25.53 -10.67 -13.03
C LEU A 565 25.95 -12.14 -13.02
N LYS A 566 27.16 -12.46 -13.49
CA LYS A 566 27.76 -13.79 -13.36
C LYS A 566 27.75 -14.33 -11.93
N SER A 567 28.03 -13.49 -10.92
CA SER A 567 28.06 -13.96 -9.52
C SER A 567 26.68 -14.39 -9.02
N ILE A 568 25.59 -13.89 -9.62
CA ILE A 568 24.23 -14.35 -9.35
C ILE A 568 24.00 -15.73 -9.99
N LEU A 569 24.47 -15.92 -11.22
CA LEU A 569 24.37 -17.22 -11.91
C LEU A 569 25.19 -18.31 -11.23
N ASP A 570 26.34 -17.96 -10.64
CA ASP A 570 27.21 -18.88 -9.91
C ASP A 570 26.58 -19.40 -8.60
N LEU A 571 25.52 -18.75 -8.10
CA LEU A 571 24.74 -19.21 -6.94
C LEU A 571 23.67 -20.26 -7.29
N ARG A 572 23.49 -20.57 -8.58
CA ARG A 572 22.57 -21.61 -9.04
C ARG A 572 22.99 -22.96 -8.52
N ARG A 573 22.00 -23.83 -8.31
CA ARG A 573 22.27 -25.23 -8.04
C ARG A 573 22.82 -25.89 -9.32
N THR A 574 24.02 -26.46 -9.23
CA THR A 574 24.54 -27.36 -10.28
C THR A 574 24.09 -28.78 -9.97
N GLU A 575 23.87 -29.61 -11.00
CA GLU A 575 23.35 -31.00 -10.90
C GLU A 575 24.17 -31.94 -9.97
N GLN A 576 25.31 -31.49 -9.46
CA GLN A 576 26.22 -32.24 -8.58
C GLN A 576 26.08 -31.92 -7.08
N THR A 577 25.25 -30.94 -6.70
CA THR A 577 24.91 -30.60 -5.30
C THR A 577 23.48 -31.01 -5.04
#